data_AF-U1MSI6-F1
#
_entry.id   AF-U1MSI6-F1
#
_cell.length_a   1.000
_cell.length_b   1.000
_cell.length_c   1.000
_cell.angle_alpha   90.00
_cell.angle_beta   90.00
_cell.angle_gamma   90.00
#
_symmetry.space_group_name_H-M   'P 1'
#
loop_
_entity.id
_entity.type
_entity.pdbx_description
1 polymer ?
#
loop_
_entity_poly.entity_id
_entity_poly.type
_entity_poly.pdbx_seq_one_letter_code
_entity_poly.pdbx_strand_id
1 'polypeptide(L)'
;MEYVQIELPVRDWQLVDACVDNSASTDVVDLDIGSVTTSACVRDAGWRASAAFADEHDALGWPPAHRMLAIVLQREHWRWVVAQLDRWARFEDGADLERLRAAIEERLA
;
A
#
# COMPACT_ATOMS: atom_id res chain seq x y z
N MET A 1 -8.91 11.79 14.22
CA MET A 1 -8.01 10.79 13.62
C MET A 1 -8.81 9.50 13.47
N GLU A 2 -9.21 9.20 12.25
CA GLU A 2 -10.06 8.04 11.94
C GLU A 2 -9.20 6.95 11.30
N TYR A 3 -9.32 5.72 11.81
CA TYR A 3 -8.66 4.54 11.25
C TYR A 3 -9.65 3.78 10.39
N VAL A 4 -9.20 3.35 9.21
CA VAL A 4 -10.00 2.56 8.27
C VAL A 4 -9.25 1.26 8.00
N GLN A 5 -9.95 0.14 8.17
CA GLN A 5 -9.46 -1.17 7.77
C GLN A 5 -9.91 -1.45 6.34
N ILE A 6 -8.96 -1.78 5.46
CA ILE A 6 -9.26 -2.26 4.11
C ILE A 6 -8.68 -3.67 3.99
N GLU A 7 -9.54 -4.60 3.58
CA GLU A 7 -9.13 -5.94 3.20
C GLU A 7 -8.87 -6.01 1.71
N LEU A 8 -7.68 -6.47 1.34
CA LEU A 8 -7.29 -6.66 -0.06
C LEU A 8 -6.40 -7.91 -0.25
N PRO A 9 -6.38 -8.52 -1.44
CA PRO A 9 -5.47 -9.60 -1.76
C PRO A 9 -4.00 -9.18 -1.58
N VAL A 10 -3.13 -10.11 -1.16
CA VAL A 10 -1.68 -9.87 -1.03
C VAL A 10 -1.09 -9.31 -2.32
N ARG A 11 -1.49 -9.82 -3.50
CA ARG A 11 -1.04 -9.29 -4.80
C ARG A 11 -1.35 -7.80 -4.99
N ASP A 12 -2.51 -7.36 -4.51
CA ASP A 12 -2.92 -5.96 -4.64
C ASP A 12 -2.15 -5.11 -3.62
N TRP A 13 -1.85 -5.67 -2.43
CA TRP A 13 -1.02 -4.99 -1.44
C TRP A 13 0.43 -4.85 -1.90
N GLN A 14 0.97 -5.85 -2.61
CA GLN A 14 2.30 -5.77 -3.20
C GLN A 14 2.42 -4.63 -4.21
N LEU A 15 1.36 -4.32 -4.97
CA LEU A 15 1.32 -3.14 -5.84
C LEU A 15 1.32 -1.83 -5.04
N VAL A 16 0.57 -1.78 -3.92
CA VAL A 16 0.64 -0.65 -2.99
C VAL A 16 2.07 -0.51 -2.43
N ASP A 17 2.66 -1.58 -1.90
CA ASP A 17 4.01 -1.54 -1.31
C ASP A 17 5.05 -1.06 -2.32
N ALA A 18 4.99 -1.56 -3.56
CA ALA A 18 5.89 -1.13 -4.63
C ALA A 18 5.74 0.36 -4.96
N CYS A 19 4.52 0.87 -5.13
CA CYS A 19 4.28 2.30 -5.38
C CYS A 19 4.76 3.16 -4.21
N VAL A 20 4.52 2.71 -2.98
CA VAL A 20 4.92 3.42 -1.76
C VAL A 20 6.44 3.42 -1.58
N ASP A 21 7.11 2.30 -1.87
CA ASP A 21 8.57 2.16 -1.83
C ASP A 21 9.27 3.03 -2.88
N ASN A 22 8.74 3.05 -4.10
CA ASN A 22 9.21 3.92 -5.17
C ASN A 22 9.03 5.40 -4.82
N SER A 23 7.90 5.75 -4.18
CA SER A 23 7.65 7.11 -3.70
C SER A 23 8.66 7.48 -2.62
N ALA A 24 8.88 6.63 -1.61
CA ALA A 24 9.87 6.87 -0.56
C ALA A 24 11.28 7.09 -1.12
N SER A 25 11.67 6.26 -2.09
CA SER A 25 12.99 6.32 -2.73
C SER A 25 13.18 7.58 -3.58
N THR A 26 12.10 8.14 -4.14
CA THR A 26 12.15 9.39 -4.89
C THR A 26 12.11 10.60 -3.94
N ASP A 27 11.18 10.57 -2.99
CA ASP A 27 10.86 11.71 -2.13
C ASP A 27 11.97 12.01 -1.11
N VAL A 28 12.79 11.00 -0.77
CA VAL A 28 14.01 11.22 0.04
C VAL A 28 15.05 12.08 -0.68
N VAL A 29 15.14 11.97 -2.02
CA VAL A 29 16.04 12.81 -2.83
C VAL A 29 15.58 14.26 -2.81
N ASP A 30 14.27 14.47 -2.81
CA ASP A 30 13.64 15.80 -2.76
C ASP A 30 13.51 16.36 -1.33
N LEU A 31 13.99 15.62 -0.33
CA LEU A 31 13.90 15.96 1.10
C LEU A 31 12.45 16.16 1.60
N ASP A 32 11.47 15.50 0.98
CA ASP A 32 10.09 15.46 1.49
C ASP A 32 9.98 14.44 2.63
N ILE A 33 10.42 14.88 3.81
CA ILE A 33 10.40 14.07 5.04
C ILE A 33 8.98 13.65 5.44
N GLY A 34 7.97 14.45 5.11
CA GLY A 34 6.57 14.13 5.41
C GLY A 34 6.11 12.91 4.62
N SER A 35 6.39 12.89 3.32
CA SER A 35 6.10 11.75 2.45
C SER A 35 6.89 10.50 2.86
N VAL A 36 8.20 10.64 3.15
CA VAL A 36 9.04 9.51 3.61
C VAL A 36 8.56 8.93 4.94
N THR A 37 8.08 9.77 5.86
CA THR A 37 7.52 9.27 7.13
C THR A 37 6.19 8.56 6.91
N THR A 38 5.35 9.10 6.03
CA THR A 38 4.05 8.48 5.68
C THR A 38 4.25 7.13 5.01
N SER A 39 5.21 7.03 4.09
CA SER A 39 5.54 5.77 3.41
C SER A 39 6.01 4.70 4.41
N ALA A 40 6.87 5.06 5.36
CA ALA A 40 7.33 4.14 6.41
C ALA A 40 6.15 3.60 7.25
N CYS A 41 5.22 4.47 7.65
CA CYS A 41 4.01 4.07 8.39
C CYS A 41 3.12 3.12 7.58
N VAL A 42 2.91 3.40 6.29
CA VAL A 42 2.07 2.58 5.41
C VAL A 42 2.67 1.19 5.24
N ARG A 43 3.98 1.12 4.95
CA ARG A 43 4.68 -0.15 4.73
C ARG A 43 4.77 -0.99 6.00
N ASP A 44 5.05 -0.38 7.15
CA ASP A 44 5.07 -1.07 8.43
C ASP A 44 3.71 -1.73 8.74
N ALA A 45 2.59 -1.06 8.44
CA ALA A 45 1.27 -1.68 8.61
C ALA A 45 1.08 -2.92 7.72
N GLY A 46 1.54 -2.85 6.46
CA GLY A 46 1.56 -3.98 5.54
C GLY A 46 2.37 -5.17 6.05
N TRP A 47 3.61 -4.90 6.45
CA TRP A 47 4.50 -5.94 6.96
C TRP A 47 4.00 -6.56 8.26
N ARG A 48 3.39 -5.78 9.15
CA ARG A 48 2.75 -6.31 10.36
C ARG A 48 1.55 -7.21 10.04
N ALA A 49 0.71 -6.81 9.09
CA ALA A 49 -0.41 -7.64 8.65
C ALA A 49 0.07 -8.94 7.99
N SER A 50 1.13 -8.86 7.18
CA SER A 50 1.80 -10.02 6.58
C SER A 50 2.35 -10.98 7.66
N ALA A 51 3.08 -10.43 8.64
CA ALA A 51 3.69 -11.22 9.72
C ALA A 51 2.66 -11.85 10.67
N ALA A 52 1.46 -11.30 10.77
CA ALA A 52 0.36 -11.88 11.55
C ALA A 52 -0.31 -13.08 10.85
N PHE A 53 0.00 -13.33 9.58
CA PHE A 53 -0.48 -14.51 8.86
C PHE A 53 0.23 -15.77 9.38
N ALA A 54 -0.53 -16.78 9.79
CA ALA A 54 -0.01 -17.92 10.53
C ALA A 54 0.60 -19.04 9.66
N ASP A 55 0.24 -19.08 8.38
CA ASP A 55 0.64 -20.16 7.47
C ASP A 55 1.94 -19.81 6.72
N GLU A 56 2.18 -20.50 5.60
CA GLU A 56 3.36 -20.36 4.76
C GLU A 56 3.51 -18.95 4.18
N HIS A 57 4.75 -18.45 4.21
CA HIS A 57 5.20 -17.27 3.48
C HIS A 57 6.14 -17.69 2.35
N ASP A 58 6.20 -16.88 1.29
CA ASP A 58 7.19 -17.02 0.23
C ASP A 58 8.60 -16.61 0.73
N ALA A 59 9.59 -16.71 -0.16
CA ALA A 59 10.97 -16.37 0.16
C ALA A 59 11.19 -14.88 0.52
N LEU A 60 10.23 -14.01 0.20
CA LEU A 60 10.25 -12.58 0.51
C LEU A 60 9.46 -12.24 1.78
N GLY A 61 8.83 -13.23 2.42
CA GLY A 61 8.04 -13.05 3.63
C GLY A 61 6.60 -12.61 3.37
N TRP A 62 6.05 -12.82 2.17
CA TRP A 62 4.65 -12.57 1.86
C TRP A 62 3.80 -13.84 1.93
N PRO A 63 2.54 -13.77 2.40
CA PRO A 63 1.60 -14.88 2.26
C PRO A 63 1.26 -15.13 0.78
N PRO A 64 0.55 -16.23 0.45
CA PRO A 64 0.15 -16.50 -0.92
C PRO A 64 -0.66 -15.33 -1.51
N ALA A 65 -0.37 -14.99 -2.77
CA ALA A 65 -0.88 -13.82 -3.49
C ALA A 65 -2.42 -13.62 -3.47
N HIS A 66 -3.19 -14.71 -3.31
CA HIS A 66 -4.64 -14.69 -3.29
C HIS A 66 -5.24 -14.53 -1.88
N ARG A 67 -4.43 -14.63 -0.82
CA ARG A 67 -4.87 -14.43 0.55
C ARG A 67 -5.18 -12.96 0.80
N MET A 68 -6.10 -12.70 1.71
CA MET A 68 -6.50 -11.34 2.06
C MET A 68 -5.65 -10.84 3.23
N LEU A 69 -5.13 -9.62 3.11
CA LEU A 69 -4.53 -8.87 4.19
C LEU A 69 -5.51 -7.80 4.67
N ALA A 70 -5.73 -7.75 5.98
CA ALA A 70 -6.48 -6.68 6.64
C ALA A 70 -5.51 -5.57 7.06
N ILE A 71 -5.50 -4.46 6.31
CA ILE A 71 -4.60 -3.35 6.55
C ILE A 71 -5.35 -2.25 7.28
N VAL A 72 -4.84 -1.84 8.44
CA VAL A 72 -5.40 -0.74 9.24
C VAL A 72 -4.48 0.47 9.13
N LEU A 73 -5.00 1.55 8.55
CA LEU A 73 -4.30 2.83 8.43
C LEU A 73 -5.20 3.98 8.84
N GLN A 74 -4.60 5.14 9.13
CA GLN A 74 -5.36 6.38 9.21
C GLN A 74 -5.96 6.70 7.84
N ARG A 75 -7.17 7.27 7.82
CA ARG A 75 -7.85 7.68 6.58
C ARG A 75 -6.97 8.58 5.69
N GLU A 76 -6.17 9.45 6.29
CA GLU A 76 -5.24 10.33 5.57
C GLU A 76 -4.08 9.56 4.92
N HIS A 77 -3.57 8.51 5.57
CA HIS A 77 -2.56 7.63 4.96
C HIS A 77 -3.15 6.84 3.79
N TRP A 78 -4.42 6.40 3.87
CA TRP A 78 -5.09 5.77 2.73
C TRP A 78 -5.28 6.73 1.56
N ARG A 79 -5.64 7.99 1.82
CA ARG A 79 -5.71 9.03 0.78
C ARG A 79 -4.34 9.29 0.16
N TRP A 80 -3.28 9.28 0.97
CA TRP A 80 -1.91 9.39 0.47
C TRP A 80 -1.52 8.18 -0.40
N VAL A 81 -1.92 6.96 -0.04
CA VAL A 81 -1.74 5.76 -0.87
C VAL A 81 -2.43 5.90 -2.22
N VAL A 82 -3.67 6.36 -2.26
CA VAL A 82 -4.42 6.64 -3.50
C VAL A 82 -3.64 7.61 -4.41
N ALA A 83 -3.08 8.68 -3.83
CA ALA A 83 -2.27 9.64 -4.57
C ALA A 83 -0.97 9.02 -5.13
N GLN A 84 -0.34 8.08 -4.41
CA GLN A 84 0.84 7.38 -4.94
C GLN A 84 0.48 6.40 -6.05
N LEU A 85 -0.63 5.66 -5.93
CA LEU A 85 -1.11 4.79 -7.01
C LEU A 85 -1.35 5.59 -8.30
N ASP A 86 -1.95 6.77 -8.19
CA ASP A 86 -2.15 7.69 -9.32
C ASP A 86 -0.82 8.21 -9.90
N ARG A 87 0.12 8.60 -9.03
CA ARG A 87 1.47 9.06 -9.42
C ARG A 87 2.22 8.03 -10.26
N TRP A 88 2.06 6.73 -9.95
CA TRP A 88 2.79 5.64 -10.61
C TRP A 88 2.03 4.98 -11.76
N ALA A 89 0.69 5.14 -11.83
CA ALA A 89 -0.14 4.62 -12.93
C ALA A 89 0.29 5.09 -14.33
N ARG A 90 0.98 6.24 -14.43
CA ARG A 90 1.51 6.77 -15.70
C ARG A 90 2.78 6.07 -16.21
N PHE A 91 3.44 5.24 -15.40
CA PHE A 91 4.71 4.59 -15.73
C PHE A 91 4.58 3.07 -15.94
N GLU A 92 3.51 2.45 -15.45
CA GLU A 92 3.19 1.04 -15.65
C GLU A 92 1.99 0.86 -16.58
N ASP A 93 1.67 -0.38 -16.96
CA ASP A 93 0.37 -0.71 -17.56
C ASP A 93 -0.72 -0.45 -16.51
N GLY A 94 -1.22 0.78 -16.50
CA GLY A 94 -1.94 1.38 -15.38
C GLY A 94 -3.30 0.76 -15.05
N ALA A 95 -3.79 -0.23 -15.81
CA ALA A 95 -5.09 -0.84 -15.60
C ALA A 95 -5.23 -1.51 -14.21
N ASP A 96 -4.17 -2.15 -13.72
CA ASP A 96 -4.18 -2.78 -12.39
C ASP A 96 -4.16 -1.73 -11.27
N LEU A 97 -3.35 -0.67 -11.42
CA LEU A 97 -3.24 0.43 -10.46
C LEU A 97 -4.52 1.27 -10.43
N GLU A 98 -5.15 1.51 -11.58
CA GLU A 98 -6.41 2.23 -11.68
C GLU A 98 -7.56 1.44 -11.01
N ARG A 99 -7.66 0.14 -11.29
CA ARG A 99 -8.63 -0.75 -10.62
C ARG A 99 -8.43 -0.72 -9.11
N LEU A 100 -7.18 -0.85 -8.65
CA LEU A 100 -6.86 -0.87 -7.23
C LEU A 100 -7.14 0.46 -6.55
N ARG A 101 -6.80 1.58 -7.20
CA ARG A 101 -7.12 2.93 -6.75
C ARG A 101 -8.63 3.09 -6.55
N ALA A 102 -9.42 2.75 -7.56
CA ALA A 102 -10.89 2.84 -7.49
C ALA A 102 -11.46 1.98 -6.35
N ALA A 103 -10.93 0.77 -6.15
CA ALA A 103 -11.35 -0.12 -5.08
C ALA A 103 -11.04 0.44 -3.68
N ILE A 104 -9.90 1.11 -3.50
CA ILE A 104 -9.56 1.77 -2.23
C ILE A 104 -10.45 3.01 -2.03
N GLU A 105 -10.63 3.83 -3.05
CA GLU A 105 -11.48 5.03 -3.00
C GLU A 105 -12.93 4.70 -2.62
N GLU A 106 -13.51 3.64 -3.18
CA GLU A 106 -14.85 3.17 -2.83
C GLU A 106 -14.99 2.85 -1.33
N ARG A 107 -13.94 2.27 -0.73
CA ARG A 107 -13.92 1.94 0.71
C ARG A 107 -13.63 3.14 1.61
N LEU A 108 -13.20 4.25 1.03
CA LEU A 108 -13.00 5.52 1.72
C LEU A 108 -14.19 6.48 1.59
N ALA A 109 -15.17 6.20 0.74
CA ALA A 109 -16.41 6.97 0.65
C ALA A 109 -17.26 6.79 1.92
#